data_AF-A0A7X7JSF1-F1
#
_entry.id   AF-A0A7X7JSF1-F1
#
_cell.length_a   1.000
_cell.length_b   1.000
_cell.length_c   1.000
_cell.angle_alpha   90.00
_cell.angle_beta   90.00
_cell.angle_gamma   90.00
#
_symmetry.space_group_name_H-M   'P 1'
#
loop_
_entity.id
_entity.type
_entity.pdbx_description
1 polymer ?
#
loop_
_entity_poly.entity_id
_entity_poly.type
_entity_poly.pdbx_seq_one_letter_code
_entity_poly.pdbx_strand_id
1 'polypeptide(L)'
;MADSTVFFARDDEGLRVALRSVDLTCFEGKAVPVKLHMGEPGNPYILRPALVRLVVAEVKEAGGHPFLFDTVVAYPGERSHRRGYERVAYRHGFTRDNVGCNVTIGERGVRVVESDVALEVATQLY
;
A
#
# COMPACT_ATOMS: atom_id res chain seq x y z
N MET A 1 -12.57 -19.23 8.24
CA MET A 1 -11.43 -18.42 7.73
C MET A 1 -11.23 -18.84 6.30
N ALA A 2 -11.18 -17.89 5.36
CA ALA A 2 -10.84 -18.21 3.98
C ALA A 2 -9.42 -18.80 3.94
N ASP A 3 -9.19 -19.82 3.12
CA ASP A 3 -7.87 -20.40 2.92
C ASP A 3 -6.90 -19.29 2.49
N SER A 4 -5.82 -19.12 3.26
CA SER A 4 -4.80 -18.10 3.00
C SER A 4 -3.54 -18.76 2.48
N THR A 5 -3.09 -18.33 1.31
CA THR A 5 -1.84 -18.81 0.71
C THR A 5 -0.73 -17.80 0.96
N VAL A 6 0.39 -18.26 1.53
CA VAL A 6 1.58 -17.43 1.75
C VAL A 6 2.65 -17.80 0.73
N PHE A 7 3.14 -16.80 0.01
CA PHE A 7 4.24 -16.95 -0.93
C PHE A 7 5.53 -16.39 -0.36
N PHE A 8 6.64 -17.08 -0.60
CA PHE A 8 7.97 -16.62 -0.21
C PHE A 8 8.82 -16.39 -1.46
N ALA A 9 9.27 -15.15 -1.64
CA ALA A 9 10.12 -14.72 -2.75
C ALA A 9 11.39 -14.04 -2.20
N ARG A 10 12.54 -14.33 -2.82
CA ARG A 10 13.84 -13.73 -2.44
C ARG A 10 14.31 -12.64 -3.40
N ASP A 11 13.69 -12.56 -4.57
CA ASP A 11 14.04 -11.64 -5.65
C ASP A 11 12.78 -11.20 -6.42
N ASP A 12 12.99 -10.29 -7.36
CA ASP A 12 11.94 -9.70 -8.17
C ASP A 12 11.23 -10.76 -9.05
N GLU A 13 11.92 -11.84 -9.46
CA GLU A 13 11.34 -12.90 -10.30
C GLU A 13 10.43 -13.82 -9.49
N GLY A 14 10.87 -14.23 -8.29
CA GLY A 14 10.05 -15.00 -7.36
C GLY A 14 8.75 -14.26 -6.99
N LEU A 15 8.81 -12.93 -6.86
CA LEU A 15 7.61 -12.12 -6.63
C LEU A 15 6.65 -12.16 -7.83
N ARG A 16 7.17 -12.06 -9.06
CA ARG A 16 6.33 -12.16 -10.27
C ARG A 16 5.66 -13.52 -10.39
N VAL A 17 6.40 -14.60 -10.14
CA VAL A 17 5.85 -15.96 -10.15
C VAL A 17 4.72 -16.10 -9.13
N ALA A 18 4.92 -15.59 -7.91
CA ALA A 18 3.90 -15.59 -6.87
C ALA A 18 2.65 -14.78 -7.27
N LEU A 19 2.82 -13.57 -7.80
CA LEU A 19 1.70 -12.74 -8.25
C LEU A 19 0.89 -13.41 -9.36
N ARG A 20 1.56 -14.05 -10.33
CA ARG A 20 0.89 -14.77 -11.44
C ARG A 20 0.17 -16.05 -11.01
N SER A 21 0.53 -16.61 -9.87
CA SER A 21 -0.18 -17.76 -9.29
C SER A 21 -1.45 -17.38 -8.53
N VAL A 22 -1.74 -16.07 -8.41
CA VAL A 22 -2.95 -15.56 -7.76
C VAL A 22 -3.86 -14.95 -8.82
N ASP A 23 -5.13 -15.31 -8.80
CA ASP A 23 -6.12 -14.69 -9.66
C ASP A 23 -6.54 -13.32 -9.09
N LEU A 24 -6.06 -12.26 -9.73
CA LEU A 24 -6.34 -10.87 -9.34
C LEU A 24 -7.56 -10.29 -10.09
N THR A 25 -8.25 -11.05 -10.94
CA THR A 25 -9.42 -10.56 -11.72
C THR A 25 -10.58 -10.13 -10.83
N CYS A 26 -10.62 -10.55 -9.56
CA CYS A 26 -11.56 -10.05 -8.57
C CYS A 26 -11.50 -8.52 -8.37
N PHE A 27 -10.44 -7.87 -8.86
CA PHE A 27 -10.22 -6.42 -8.83
C PHE A 27 -10.65 -5.68 -10.10
N GLU A 28 -11.12 -6.37 -11.14
CA GLU A 28 -11.53 -5.75 -12.40
C GLU A 28 -12.55 -4.61 -12.19
N GLY A 29 -12.25 -3.43 -12.72
CA GLY A 29 -13.09 -2.23 -12.61
C GLY A 29 -13.15 -1.60 -11.20
N LYS A 30 -12.41 -2.12 -10.22
CA LYS A 30 -12.42 -1.63 -8.83
C LYS A 30 -11.24 -0.70 -8.54
N ALA A 31 -11.45 0.26 -7.66
CA ALA A 31 -10.37 0.99 -7.01
C ALA A 31 -9.71 0.07 -5.97
N VAL A 32 -8.40 -0.13 -6.06
CA VAL A 32 -7.69 -1.12 -5.23
C VAL A 32 -6.64 -0.45 -4.34
N PRO A 33 -6.82 -0.44 -3.01
CA PRO A 33 -5.80 0.03 -2.09
C PRO A 33 -4.63 -0.96 -2.02
N VAL A 34 -3.44 -0.52 -2.41
CA VAL A 34 -2.19 -1.19 -2.09
C VAL A 34 -1.66 -0.59 -0.80
N LYS A 35 -1.99 -1.22 0.33
CA LYS A 35 -1.57 -0.77 1.65
C LYS A 35 -0.06 -0.92 1.79
N LEU A 36 0.64 0.19 2.01
CA LEU A 36 2.11 0.19 2.09
C LEU A 36 2.62 1.31 2.99
N HIS A 37 3.52 0.96 3.91
CA HIS A 37 4.30 1.93 4.66
C HIS A 37 5.42 2.53 3.78
N MET A 38 5.35 3.82 3.49
CA MET A 38 6.25 4.53 2.56
C MET A 38 7.51 5.11 3.24
N GLY A 39 7.82 4.67 4.47
CA GLY A 39 9.04 5.00 5.21
C GLY A 39 8.87 6.13 6.22
N GLU A 40 9.90 6.34 7.04
CA GLU A 40 10.01 7.43 8.03
C GLU A 40 11.20 8.32 7.66
N PRO A 41 11.17 9.65 7.87
CA PRO A 41 12.30 10.53 7.59
C PRO A 41 13.59 10.00 8.22
N GLY A 42 14.65 9.95 7.41
CA GLY A 42 15.97 9.49 7.83
C GLY A 42 16.14 7.97 7.91
N ASN A 43 15.09 7.19 7.66
CA ASN A 43 15.19 5.73 7.61
C ASN A 43 15.44 5.23 6.18
N PRO A 44 16.62 4.66 5.88
CA PRO A 44 16.93 4.13 4.55
C PRO A 44 16.30 2.75 4.28
N TYR A 45 15.81 2.05 5.30
CA TYR A 45 15.28 0.69 5.21
C TYR A 45 13.80 0.70 4.78
N ILE A 46 13.56 1.14 3.56
CA ILE A 46 12.23 1.20 2.92
C ILE A 46 12.16 0.23 1.74
N LEU A 47 10.94 -0.16 1.34
CA LEU A 47 10.79 -0.89 0.09
C LEU A 47 11.18 -0.01 -1.09
N ARG A 48 11.88 -0.59 -2.07
CA ARG A 48 12.20 0.07 -3.33
C ARG A 48 10.89 0.36 -4.08
N PRO A 49 10.62 1.60 -4.53
CA PRO A 49 9.44 1.90 -5.35
C PRO A 49 9.31 1.00 -6.59
N ALA A 50 10.43 0.60 -7.19
CA ALA A 50 10.47 -0.33 -8.31
C ALA A 50 9.88 -1.72 -8.01
N LEU A 51 10.04 -2.22 -6.78
CA LEU A 51 9.45 -3.50 -6.36
C LEU A 51 7.93 -3.37 -6.23
N VAL A 52 7.47 -2.26 -5.67
CA VAL A 52 6.03 -1.96 -5.50
C VAL A 52 5.34 -1.78 -6.86
N ARG A 53 6.06 -1.20 -7.83
CA ARG A 53 5.58 -1.10 -9.22
C ARG A 53 5.23 -2.47 -9.82
N LEU A 54 5.91 -3.55 -9.42
CA LEU A 54 5.58 -4.91 -9.90
C LEU A 54 4.17 -5.31 -9.47
N VAL A 55 3.84 -5.14 -8.19
CA VAL A 55 2.50 -5.43 -7.66
C VAL A 55 1.44 -4.54 -8.31
N VAL A 56 1.73 -3.24 -8.45
CA VAL A 56 0.82 -2.27 -9.08
C VAL A 56 0.56 -2.61 -10.56
N ALA A 57 1.55 -3.11 -11.28
CA ALA A 57 1.39 -3.53 -12.67
C ALA A 57 0.43 -4.72 -12.80
N GLU A 58 0.61 -5.77 -11.98
CA GLU A 58 -0.24 -6.97 -12.05
C GLU A 58 -1.71 -6.64 -11.71
N VAL A 59 -1.96 -5.77 -10.72
CA VAL A 59 -3.34 -5.31 -10.41
C VAL A 59 -3.96 -4.55 -11.61
N LYS A 60 -3.18 -3.75 -12.34
CA LYS A 60 -3.66 -3.08 -13.54
C LYS A 60 -3.91 -4.03 -14.70
N GLU A 61 -3.03 -5.02 -14.89
CA GLU A 61 -3.19 -6.04 -15.93
C GLU A 61 -4.44 -6.88 -15.70
N ALA A 62 -4.82 -7.11 -14.44
CA ALA A 62 -6.10 -7.70 -14.06
C ALA A 62 -7.32 -6.75 -14.16
N GLY A 63 -7.15 -5.55 -14.73
CA GLY A 63 -8.24 -4.57 -14.94
C GLY A 63 -8.57 -3.70 -13.74
N GLY A 64 -7.80 -3.77 -12.65
CA GLY A 64 -7.99 -2.94 -11.45
C GLY A 64 -7.40 -1.52 -11.57
N HIS A 65 -7.82 -0.65 -10.66
CA HIS A 65 -7.36 0.73 -10.55
C HIS A 65 -6.59 0.94 -9.23
N PRO A 66 -5.31 0.53 -9.16
CA PRO A 66 -4.57 0.57 -7.91
C PRO A 66 -4.17 1.99 -7.51
N PHE A 67 -4.00 2.18 -6.21
CA PHE A 67 -3.37 3.36 -5.59
C PHE A 67 -2.58 2.91 -4.37
N LEU A 68 -1.47 3.59 -4.06
CA LEU A 68 -0.80 3.38 -2.77
C LEU A 68 -1.59 4.05 -1.66
N PHE A 69 -1.76 3.34 -0.57
CA PHE A 69 -2.46 3.84 0.60
C PHE A 69 -1.69 3.61 1.88
N ASP A 70 -1.66 4.64 2.72
CA ASP A 70 -1.33 4.50 4.12
C ASP A 70 -2.06 5.55 4.95
N THR A 71 -1.92 5.47 6.27
CA THR A 71 -2.49 6.44 7.21
C THR A 71 -1.39 7.20 7.94
N VAL A 72 -1.76 8.38 8.45
CA VAL A 72 -0.90 9.14 9.37
C VAL A 72 -0.62 8.34 10.64
N VAL A 73 0.45 8.72 11.33
CA VAL A 73 0.82 8.15 12.63
C VAL A 73 0.30 9.01 13.77
N ALA A 74 0.03 8.41 14.93
CA ALA A 74 -0.47 9.13 16.11
C ALA A 74 0.63 9.89 16.88
N TYR A 75 1.90 9.61 16.61
CA TYR A 75 3.03 10.25 17.27
C TYR A 75 3.50 11.51 16.52
N PRO A 76 4.14 12.48 17.20
CA PRO A 76 4.64 13.69 16.56
C PRO A 76 5.69 13.40 15.49
N GLY A 77 5.60 14.11 14.35
CA GLY A 77 6.57 13.98 13.25
C GLY A 77 5.97 14.38 11.91
N GLU A 78 6.74 14.30 10.82
CA GLU A 78 6.23 14.65 9.49
C GLU A 78 5.08 13.75 9.03
N ARG A 79 4.99 12.53 9.55
CA ARG A 79 3.90 11.61 9.22
C ARG A 79 2.63 11.79 10.06
N SER A 80 2.63 12.72 11.01
CA SER A 80 1.47 12.97 11.88
C SER A 80 0.30 13.64 11.17
N HIS A 81 0.52 14.15 9.96
CA HIS A 81 -0.51 14.78 9.13
C HIS A 81 -0.30 14.44 7.64
N ARG A 82 -1.37 14.47 6.85
CA ARG A 82 -1.41 14.04 5.44
C ARG A 82 -0.29 14.63 4.60
N ARG A 83 -0.23 15.97 4.56
CA ARG A 83 0.74 16.72 3.72
C ARG A 83 2.20 16.38 4.04
N GLY A 84 2.49 16.07 5.30
CA GLY A 84 3.86 15.76 5.69
C GLY A 84 4.22 14.35 5.26
N TYR A 85 3.31 13.39 5.42
CA TYR A 85 3.53 12.04 4.92
C TYR A 85 3.65 12.01 3.37
N GLU A 86 2.85 12.78 2.64
CA GLU A 86 3.00 12.93 1.18
C GLU A 86 4.41 13.39 0.78
N ARG A 87 5.00 14.35 1.53
CA ARG A 87 6.40 14.76 1.30
C ARG A 87 7.41 13.66 1.62
N VAL A 88 7.18 12.88 2.67
CA VAL A 88 8.04 11.73 3.01
C VAL A 88 8.01 10.70 1.89
N ALA A 89 6.80 10.30 1.44
CA ALA A 89 6.61 9.38 0.33
C ALA A 89 7.32 9.88 -0.94
N TYR A 90 7.16 11.16 -1.27
CA TYR A 90 7.83 11.80 -2.42
C TYR A 90 9.36 11.72 -2.31
N ARG A 91 9.95 12.10 -1.15
CA ARG A 91 11.41 12.04 -0.94
C ARG A 91 11.96 10.62 -1.02
N HIS A 92 11.16 9.63 -0.66
CA HIS A 92 11.50 8.21 -0.77
C HIS A 92 11.24 7.61 -2.17
N GLY A 93 10.83 8.44 -3.13
CA GLY A 93 10.64 8.05 -4.51
C GLY A 93 9.30 7.36 -4.80
N PHE A 94 8.35 7.38 -3.86
CA PHE A 94 6.97 6.94 -4.09
C PHE A 94 6.20 8.03 -4.85
N THR A 95 6.51 8.15 -6.14
CA THR A 95 5.84 9.05 -7.07
C THR A 95 5.00 8.24 -8.06
N ARG A 96 4.05 8.91 -8.72
CA ARG A 96 3.24 8.30 -9.77
C ARG A 96 4.10 7.69 -10.88
N ASP A 97 5.20 8.35 -11.25
CA ASP A 97 6.07 7.88 -12.32
C ASP A 97 6.89 6.65 -11.92
N ASN A 98 7.38 6.61 -10.69
CA ASN A 98 8.21 5.50 -10.20
C ASN A 98 7.38 4.25 -9.85
N VAL A 99 6.17 4.44 -9.31
CA VAL A 99 5.31 3.34 -8.85
C VAL A 99 4.26 2.95 -9.89
N GLY A 100 3.82 3.91 -10.71
CA GLY A 100 2.76 3.73 -11.70
C GLY A 100 1.36 4.05 -11.19
N CYS A 101 1.15 4.43 -9.93
CA CYS A 101 -0.17 4.81 -9.41
C CYS A 101 -0.09 6.01 -8.46
N ASN A 102 -1.24 6.58 -8.12
CA ASN A 102 -1.30 7.69 -7.18
C ASN A 102 -0.97 7.22 -5.77
N VAL A 103 -0.33 8.10 -4.99
CA VAL A 103 -0.21 7.95 -3.54
C VAL A 103 -1.36 8.69 -2.90
N THR A 104 -1.97 8.10 -1.88
CA THR A 104 -3.00 8.77 -1.11
C THR A 104 -2.87 8.41 0.36
N ILE A 105 -3.06 9.40 1.23
CA ILE A 105 -2.84 9.27 2.67
C ILE A 105 -4.14 9.55 3.43
N GLY A 106 -4.60 8.56 4.18
CA GLY A 106 -5.71 8.67 5.12
C GLY A 106 -5.28 9.41 6.40
N GLU A 107 -6.09 10.35 6.86
CA GLU A 107 -5.79 11.14 8.07
C GLU A 107 -6.81 10.92 9.20
N ARG A 108 -7.97 10.33 8.87
CA ARG A 108 -9.05 10.10 9.84
C ARG A 108 -9.31 8.62 10.04
N GLY A 109 -9.24 8.20 11.30
CA GLY A 109 -9.66 6.88 11.75
C GLY A 109 -11.09 6.88 12.29
N VAL A 110 -11.69 5.69 12.31
CA VAL A 110 -12.88 5.38 13.12
C VAL A 110 -12.55 4.19 13.99
N ARG A 111 -13.02 4.25 15.23
CA ARG A 111 -12.89 3.14 16.16
C ARG A 111 -13.89 2.05 15.80
N VAL A 112 -13.40 0.85 15.58
CA VAL A 112 -14.18 -0.36 15.31
C VAL A 112 -13.81 -1.39 16.37
N VAL A 113 -14.77 -2.23 16.77
CA VAL A 113 -14.51 -3.37 17.65
C VAL A 113 -14.72 -4.64 16.84
N GLU A 114 -13.68 -5.47 16.75
CA GLU A 114 -13.72 -6.74 16.03
C GLU A 114 -13.10 -7.83 16.91
N SER A 115 -13.82 -8.93 17.12
CA SER A 115 -13.39 -10.02 18.02
C SER A 115 -12.93 -9.54 19.41
N ASP A 116 -13.70 -8.62 20.01
CA ASP A 116 -13.42 -7.96 21.30
C ASP A 116 -12.14 -7.09 21.36
N VAL A 117 -11.53 -6.81 20.20
CA VAL A 117 -10.37 -5.92 20.08
C VAL A 117 -10.83 -4.58 19.49
N ALA A 118 -10.50 -3.49 20.19
CA ALA A 118 -10.70 -2.15 19.67
C ALA A 118 -9.58 -1.79 18.67
N LEU A 119 -9.97 -1.54 17.42
CA LEU A 119 -9.11 -1.15 16.31
C LEU A 119 -9.44 0.28 15.87
N GLU A 120 -8.45 0.99 15.35
CA GLU A 120 -8.65 2.23 14.62
C GLU A 120 -8.39 1.98 13.14
N VAL A 121 -9.44 2.12 12.32
CA VAL A 121 -9.40 1.82 10.89
C VAL A 121 -9.65 3.08 10.08
N ALA A 122 -9.06 3.17 8.91
CA ALA A 122 -9.24 4.34 8.05
C ALA A 122 -10.71 4.49 7.63
N THR A 123 -11.23 5.72 7.70
CA THR A 123 -12.60 6.07 7.28
C THR A 123 -12.74 6.26 5.77
N GLN A 124 -11.62 6.36 5.05
CA GLN A 124 -11.59 6.70 3.64
C GLN A 124 -10.77 5.65 2.89
N LEU A 125 -11.47 4.74 2.23
CA LEU A 125 -11.02 4.08 1.01
C LEU A 125 -11.82 4.77 -0.08
N TYR A 126 -11.17 5.60 -0.89
CA TYR A 126 -11.84 6.54 -1.80
C TYR A 126 -12.69 5.84 -2.85
#